data_AF-A0AAV5XCN3-F1
#
_entry.id   AF-A0AAV5XCN3-F1
#
_cell.length_a   1.000
_cell.length_b   1.000
_cell.length_c   1.000
_cell.angle_alpha   90.00
_cell.angle_beta   90.00
_cell.angle_gamma   90.00
#
_symmetry.space_group_name_H-M   'P 1'
#
loop_
_entity.id
_entity.type
_entity.pdbx_description
1 polymer ?
#
loop_
_entity_poly.entity_id
_entity_poly.type
_entity_poly.pdbx_seq_one_letter_code
_entity_poly.pdbx_strand_id
1 'polypeptide(L)'
;GSMEFACKISGAKVVLVMGHTACGAIKGAIDRVQLGNLSGLLAKIQPALDATSYQGERSAKNYGFVDAVARKNVELTMAEIRSRSAVIAELETTGAVKIAGAMYNLETAVVHFLPSAPRR
;
A
#
# COMPACT_ATOMS: atom_id res chain seq x y z
N GLY A 1 0.36 -16.53 2.22
CA GLY A 1 -0.43 -17.70 1.80
C GLY A 1 -1.25 -17.42 0.56
N SER A 2 -2.23 -16.51 0.63
CA SER A 2 -3.17 -16.27 -0.49
C SER A 2 -2.50 -15.76 -1.77
N MET A 3 -1.51 -14.87 -1.66
CA MET A 3 -0.79 -14.34 -2.83
C MET A 3 0.03 -15.42 -3.51
N GLU A 4 0.76 -16.23 -2.76
CA GLU A 4 1.56 -17.34 -3.29
C GLU A 4 0.68 -18.36 -3.99
N PHE A 5 -0.46 -18.70 -3.39
CA PHE A 5 -1.42 -19.61 -4.01
C PHE A 5 -1.98 -19.04 -5.31
N ALA A 6 -2.43 -17.78 -5.29
CA ALA A 6 -3.00 -17.13 -6.47
C ALA A 6 -1.99 -17.07 -7.64
N CYS A 7 -0.74 -16.74 -7.34
CA CYS A 7 0.29 -16.55 -8.36
C CYS A 7 0.91 -17.87 -8.85
N LYS A 8 1.29 -18.76 -7.92
CA LYS A 8 2.01 -19.99 -8.25
C LYS A 8 1.09 -21.12 -8.67
N ILE A 9 -0.10 -21.23 -8.05
CA ILE A 9 -1.02 -22.35 -8.28
C ILE A 9 -2.16 -21.92 -9.21
N SER A 10 -2.79 -20.78 -8.97
CA SER A 10 -3.96 -20.33 -9.76
C SER A 10 -3.58 -19.56 -11.03
N GLY A 11 -2.29 -19.26 -11.23
CA GLY A 11 -1.79 -18.65 -12.46
C GLY A 11 -2.00 -17.14 -12.59
N ALA A 12 -2.35 -16.43 -11.51
CA ALA A 12 -2.45 -14.97 -11.53
C ALA A 12 -1.12 -14.33 -11.96
N LYS A 13 -1.21 -13.33 -12.85
CA LYS A 13 -0.03 -12.67 -13.46
C LYS A 13 0.28 -11.30 -12.88
N VAL A 14 -0.64 -10.75 -12.09
CA VAL A 14 -0.50 -9.40 -11.52
C VAL A 14 -0.95 -9.43 -10.06
N VAL A 15 -0.12 -8.83 -9.20
CA VAL A 15 -0.49 -8.42 -7.84
C VAL A 15 -0.61 -6.91 -7.84
N LEU A 16 -1.83 -6.40 -7.66
CA LEU A 16 -2.10 -4.97 -7.55
C LEU A 16 -2.29 -4.59 -6.09
N VAL A 17 -1.38 -3.77 -5.55
CA VAL A 17 -1.57 -3.12 -4.26
C VAL A 17 -2.25 -1.78 -4.51
N MET A 18 -3.50 -1.66 -4.05
CA MET A 18 -4.31 -0.47 -4.28
C MET A 18 -4.63 0.23 -2.97
N GLY A 19 -4.22 1.49 -2.86
CA GLY A 19 -4.72 2.43 -1.85
C GLY A 19 -5.84 3.27 -2.42
N HIS A 20 -6.47 4.10 -1.60
CA HIS A 20 -7.52 5.02 -2.04
C HIS A 20 -7.48 6.34 -1.27
N THR A 21 -8.05 7.39 -1.87
CA THR A 21 -8.20 8.69 -1.21
C THR A 21 -9.15 8.61 -0.02
N ALA A 22 -9.03 9.56 0.91
CA ALA A 22 -9.91 9.70 2.08
C ALA A 22 -9.99 8.43 2.98
N CYS A 23 -8.92 7.64 3.04
CA CYS A 23 -8.91 6.38 3.79
C CYS A 23 -9.08 6.59 5.31
N GLY A 24 -10.20 6.11 5.87
CA GLY A 24 -10.51 6.22 7.28
C GLY A 24 -9.52 5.52 8.21
N ALA A 25 -8.92 4.41 7.76
CA ALA A 25 -7.88 3.72 8.54
C ALA A 25 -6.58 4.56 8.62
N ILE A 26 -6.19 5.22 7.53
CA ILE A 26 -5.04 6.13 7.53
C ILE A 26 -5.30 7.30 8.47
N LYS A 27 -6.50 7.90 8.42
CA LYS A 27 -6.92 8.96 9.36
C LYS A 27 -6.84 8.49 10.81
N GLY A 28 -7.43 7.33 11.11
CA GLY A 28 -7.40 6.74 12.44
C GLY A 28 -5.99 6.45 12.94
N ALA A 29 -5.07 6.06 12.06
CA ALA A 29 -3.66 5.87 12.39
C ALA A 29 -2.96 7.21 12.68
N ILE A 30 -3.22 8.26 11.89
CA ILE A 30 -2.69 9.62 12.14
C ILE A 30 -3.16 10.14 13.50
N ASP A 31 -4.45 9.97 13.80
CA ASP A 31 -5.06 10.39 15.07
C ASP A 31 -4.74 9.45 16.25
N ARG A 32 -3.98 8.38 16.01
CA ARG A 32 -3.61 7.36 17.01
C ARG A 32 -4.81 6.80 17.76
N VAL A 33 -5.91 6.59 17.05
CA VAL A 33 -7.16 6.04 17.62
C VAL A 33 -6.87 4.68 18.27
N GLN A 34 -7.30 4.52 19.52
CA GLN A 34 -7.19 3.26 20.26
C GLN A 34 -8.57 2.64 20.42
N LEU A 35 -8.81 1.49 19.77
CA LEU A 35 -10.12 0.87 19.69
C LEU A 35 -10.04 -0.66 19.53
N GLY A 36 -9.71 -1.36 20.62
CA GLY A 36 -9.69 -2.83 20.67
C GLY A 36 -8.85 -3.45 19.54
N ASN A 37 -9.45 -4.38 18.78
CA ASN A 37 -8.79 -5.05 17.66
C ASN A 37 -8.36 -4.11 16.52
N LEU A 38 -8.96 -2.91 16.43
CA LEU A 38 -8.59 -1.92 15.42
C LEU A 38 -7.19 -1.35 15.68
N SER A 39 -6.77 -1.21 16.95
CA SER A 39 -5.45 -0.68 17.29
C SER A 39 -4.31 -1.45 16.64
N GLY A 40 -4.39 -2.79 16.63
CA GLY A 40 -3.39 -3.64 15.99
C GLY A 40 -3.35 -3.50 14.46
N LEU A 41 -4.50 -3.24 13.83
CA LEU A 41 -4.55 -2.94 12.40
C LEU A 41 -3.94 -1.58 12.09
N LEU A 42 -4.29 -0.55 12.86
CA LEU A 42 -3.77 0.81 12.68
C LEU A 42 -2.25 0.88 12.92
N ALA A 43 -1.72 0.08 13.86
CA ALA A 43 -0.28 -0.02 14.09
C ALA A 43 0.51 -0.47 12.83
N LYS A 44 -0.10 -1.24 11.93
CA LYS A 44 0.54 -1.65 10.66
C LYS A 44 0.72 -0.49 9.68
N ILE A 45 0.01 0.62 9.87
CA ILE A 45 0.12 1.84 9.05
C ILE A 45 1.25 2.75 9.58
N GLN A 46 1.67 2.58 10.84
CA GLN A 46 2.69 3.43 11.46
C GLN A 46 3.99 3.57 10.64
N PRO A 47 4.54 2.50 10.03
CA PRO A 47 5.73 2.64 9.17
C PRO A 47 5.51 3.59 7.98
N ALA A 48 4.30 3.62 7.42
CA ALA A 48 3.97 4.54 6.32
C ALA A 48 3.89 5.98 6.81
N LEU A 49 3.34 6.21 8.02
CA LEU A 49 3.33 7.54 8.63
C LEU A 49 4.75 8.07 8.82
N ASP A 50 5.63 7.25 9.39
CA ASP A 50 7.00 7.63 9.72
C ASP A 50 7.81 7.87 8.44
N ALA A 51 7.61 7.05 7.41
CA ALA A 51 8.30 7.17 6.12
C ALA A 51 7.73 8.25 5.18
N THR A 52 6.59 8.86 5.52
CA THR A 52 5.99 9.91 4.67
C THR A 52 6.68 11.24 4.93
N SER A 53 7.42 11.72 3.94
CA SER A 53 7.87 13.12 3.88
C SER A 53 6.73 13.99 3.35
N TYR A 54 6.40 15.06 4.06
CA TYR A 54 5.31 15.96 3.70
C TYR A 54 5.59 17.37 4.18
N GLN A 55 5.39 18.36 3.30
CA GLN A 55 5.47 19.77 3.65
C GLN A 55 4.08 20.27 4.05
N GLY A 56 3.95 20.74 5.30
CA GLY A 56 2.70 21.24 5.84
C GLY A 56 2.22 20.46 7.07
N GLU A 57 0.96 20.70 7.45
CA GLU A 57 0.38 20.12 8.66
C GLU A 57 0.22 18.60 8.54
N ARG A 58 0.77 17.86 9.51
CA ARG A 58 0.65 16.40 9.62
C ARG A 58 -0.53 16.01 10.50
N SER A 59 -1.74 16.22 9.99
CA SER A 59 -3.01 16.03 10.71
C SER A 59 -4.00 15.22 9.88
N ALA A 60 -4.90 14.46 10.53
CA ALA A 60 -5.93 13.70 9.83
C ALA A 60 -6.99 14.58 9.15
N LYS A 61 -7.02 15.87 9.49
CA LYS A 61 -7.84 16.90 8.82
C LYS A 61 -7.22 17.38 7.51
N ASN A 62 -5.90 17.21 7.34
CA ASN A 62 -5.20 17.54 6.12
C ASN A 62 -5.31 16.37 5.12
N TYR A 63 -6.29 16.44 4.22
CA TYR A 63 -6.52 15.40 3.21
C TYR A 63 -5.29 15.12 2.34
N GLY A 64 -4.49 16.14 2.03
CA GLY A 64 -3.26 15.96 1.26
C GLY A 64 -2.23 15.11 2.01
N PHE A 65 -2.11 15.29 3.33
CA PHE A 65 -1.24 14.44 4.15
C PHE A 65 -1.79 13.02 4.28
N VAL A 66 -3.10 12.86 4.51
CA VAL A 66 -3.76 11.54 4.57
C VAL A 66 -3.52 10.75 3.29
N ASP A 67 -3.72 11.38 2.12
CA ASP A 67 -3.55 10.73 0.83
C ASP A 67 -2.06 10.44 0.52
N ALA A 68 -1.14 11.31 0.97
CA ALA A 68 0.30 11.05 0.88
C ALA A 68 0.71 9.82 1.70
N VAL A 69 0.20 9.68 2.92
CA VAL A 69 0.45 8.49 3.76
C VAL A 69 -0.18 7.25 3.14
N ALA A 70 -1.39 7.35 2.57
CA ALA A 70 -2.03 6.24 1.88
C ALA A 70 -1.18 5.74 0.69
N ARG A 71 -0.64 6.67 -0.11
CA ARG A 71 0.31 6.36 -1.19
C ARG A 71 1.58 5.70 -0.64
N LYS A 72 2.15 6.24 0.44
CA LYS A 72 3.35 5.66 1.05
C LYS A 72 3.11 4.25 1.57
N ASN A 73 1.92 3.99 2.10
CA ASN A 73 1.51 2.66 2.56
C ASN A 73 1.45 1.64 1.41
N VAL A 74 0.99 2.05 0.23
CA VAL A 74 1.03 1.21 -0.99
C VAL A 74 2.47 0.86 -1.36
N GLU A 75 3.36 1.86 -1.39
CA GLU A 75 4.79 1.65 -1.70
C GLU A 75 5.45 0.67 -0.73
N LEU A 76 5.25 0.88 0.58
CA LEU A 76 5.82 0.02 1.61
C LEU A 76 5.24 -1.38 1.58
N THR A 77 3.93 -1.52 1.33
CA THR A 77 3.29 -2.83 1.19
C THR A 77 3.87 -3.59 -0.02
N MET A 78 4.09 -2.92 -1.15
CA MET A 78 4.77 -3.55 -2.29
C MET A 78 6.19 -4.01 -1.95
N ALA A 79 6.95 -3.19 -1.21
CA ALA A 79 8.29 -3.57 -0.75
C ALA A 79 8.24 -4.74 0.25
N GLU A 80 7.25 -4.75 1.15
CA GLU A 80 7.04 -5.83 2.12
C GLU A 80 6.68 -7.15 1.45
N ILE A 81 5.82 -7.14 0.42
CA ILE A 81 5.50 -8.36 -0.35
C ILE A 81 6.77 -8.99 -0.91
N ARG A 82 7.66 -8.16 -1.49
CA ARG A 82 8.94 -8.61 -2.04
C ARG A 82 9.88 -9.15 -0.97
N SER A 83 9.95 -8.50 0.19
CA SER A 83 10.88 -8.91 1.25
C SER A 83 10.40 -10.14 2.03
N ARG A 84 9.09 -10.32 2.18
CA ARG A 84 8.52 -11.39 3.00
C ARG A 84 8.18 -12.66 2.24
N SER A 85 8.04 -12.60 0.92
CA SER A 85 7.67 -13.76 0.10
C SER A 85 8.70 -14.04 -0.98
N ALA A 86 9.60 -14.98 -0.70
CA ALA A 86 10.59 -15.44 -1.68
C ALA A 86 9.92 -15.98 -2.96
N VAL A 87 8.76 -16.64 -2.83
CA VAL A 87 7.99 -17.16 -3.97
C VAL A 87 7.52 -16.04 -4.88
N ILE A 88 6.93 -14.97 -4.31
CA ILE A 88 6.46 -13.84 -5.12
C ILE A 88 7.63 -13.05 -5.71
N ALA A 89 8.71 -12.86 -4.94
CA ALA A 89 9.91 -12.18 -5.41
C ALA A 89 10.58 -12.91 -6.59
N GLU A 90 10.66 -14.25 -6.53
CA GLU A 90 11.17 -15.08 -7.63
C GLU A 90 10.27 -14.98 -8.87
N LEU A 91 8.95 -15.07 -8.69
CA LEU A 91 7.98 -14.93 -9.78
C LEU A 91 8.03 -13.53 -10.42
N GLU A 92 8.28 -12.49 -9.64
CA GLU A 92 8.45 -11.13 -10.17
C GLU A 92 9.78 -10.99 -10.93
N THR A 93 10.87 -11.51 -10.37
CA THR A 93 12.22 -11.43 -10.98
C THR A 93 12.30 -12.19 -12.30
N THR A 94 11.60 -13.32 -12.40
CA THR A 94 11.48 -14.10 -13.65
C THR A 94 10.48 -13.52 -14.65
N GLY A 95 9.76 -12.46 -14.27
CA GLY A 95 8.72 -11.83 -15.09
C GLY A 95 7.41 -12.61 -15.20
N ALA A 96 7.25 -13.70 -14.45
CA ALA A 96 6.03 -14.51 -14.43
C ALA A 96 4.86 -13.77 -13.75
N VAL A 97 5.16 -12.88 -12.82
CA VAL A 97 4.20 -12.00 -12.13
C VAL A 97 4.71 -10.56 -12.17
N LYS A 98 3.80 -9.59 -12.21
CA LYS A 98 4.12 -8.18 -11.99
C LYS A 98 3.47 -7.67 -10.71
N ILE A 99 4.23 -6.98 -9.86
CA ILE A 99 3.65 -6.21 -8.75
C ILE A 99 3.48 -4.76 -9.19
N ALA A 100 2.26 -4.25 -9.07
CA ALA A 100 1.91 -2.87 -9.38
C ALA A 100 1.28 -2.18 -8.17
N GLY A 101 1.49 -0.88 -8.06
CA GLY A 101 0.85 -0.02 -7.07
C GLY A 101 -0.12 0.93 -7.74
N ALA A 102 -1.26 1.22 -7.10
CA ALA A 102 -2.17 2.26 -7.56
C ALA A 102 -2.85 3.02 -6.40
N MET A 103 -3.32 4.23 -6.71
CA MET A 103 -4.24 5.00 -5.87
C MET A 103 -5.56 5.17 -6.60
N TYR A 104 -6.66 4.74 -5.97
CA TYR A 104 -8.01 4.97 -6.45
C TYR A 104 -8.58 6.26 -5.83
N ASN A 105 -9.03 7.19 -6.66
CA ASN A 105 -9.72 8.38 -6.20
C ASN A 105 -11.22 8.09 -6.04
N LEU A 106 -11.72 8.13 -4.81
CA LEU A 106 -13.12 7.83 -4.50
C LEU A 106 -14.12 8.84 -5.09
N GLU A 107 -13.71 10.09 -5.30
CA GLU A 107 -14.58 11.14 -5.84
C GLU A 107 -14.71 11.04 -7.36
N THR A 108 -13.59 10.78 -8.04
CA THR A 108 -13.55 10.79 -9.51
C THR A 108 -13.65 9.41 -10.14
N ALA A 109 -13.57 8.34 -9.33
CA ALA A 109 -13.45 6.95 -9.76
C ALA A 109 -12.23 6.66 -10.65
N VAL A 110 -11.21 7.52 -10.64
CA VAL A 110 -9.99 7.35 -11.43
C VAL A 110 -8.95 6.52 -10.67
N VAL A 111 -8.30 5.59 -11.37
CA VAL A 111 -7.14 4.85 -10.86
C VAL A 111 -5.85 5.49 -11.38
N HIS A 112 -4.99 5.92 -10.46
CA HIS A 112 -3.66 6.43 -10.75
C HIS A 112 -2.60 5.38 -10.39
N PHE A 113 -1.96 4.78 -11.40
CA PHE A 113 -0.85 3.87 -11.18
C PHE A 113 0.39 4.62 -10.70
N LEU A 114 1.10 4.02 -9.73
CA LEU A 114 2.38 4.53 -9.27
C LEU A 114 3.46 4.27 -10.33
N PRO A 115 4.51 5.11 -10.41
CA PRO A 115 5.63 4.86 -11.31
C PRO A 115 6.20 3.46 -11.06
N SER A 116 6.38 2.68 -12.12
CA SER A 116 7.09 1.40 -12.00
C SER A 116 8.58 1.68 -11.78
N ALA A 117 9.20 0.99 -10.83
CA ALA A 117 10.66 0.95 -10.76
C ALA A 117 11.22 0.51 -12.13
N PRO A 118 12.32 1.13 -12.61
CA PRO A 118 12.91 0.77 -13.88
C PRO A 118 13.25 -0.73 -13.86
N ARG A 119 12.83 -1.45 -14.91
CA ARG A 119 13.21 -2.84 -15.11
C ARG A 119 14.73 -2.85 -15.39
N ARG A 120 15.49 -3.53 -14.55
CA ARG A 120 16.90 -3.85 -14.82
C ARG A 120 16.97 -4.92 -15.90
#